data_AF-A0A368JUJ8-F1
#
_entry.id   AF-A0A368JUJ8-F1
#
_cell.length_a   1.000
_cell.length_b   1.000
_cell.length_c   1.000
_cell.angle_alpha   90.00
_cell.angle_beta   90.00
_cell.angle_gamma   90.00
#
_symmetry.space_group_name_H-M   'P 1'
#
loop_
_entity.id
_entity.type
_entity.pdbx_description
1 polymer ?
#
loop_
_entity_poly.entity_id
_entity_poly.type
_entity_poly.pdbx_seq_one_letter_code
_entity_poly.pdbx_strand_id
1 'polypeptide(L)'
;MKTNGIFRQHPEQFSFVNQFGPRFLKNRIQMMNQASRSGRSWLVYVVLFSVTGLVTTMAAVEKQKKPSLAVVKKKPVVKAKPTTGFPAVVDQGDSPTESDLKIVPKPVEELVEKTVVIPDSAQAIDKIPVVNTEKQSRYVVREGKLLYWVITPKMSFKDLSELKQTIDEQSRFTFDFTHVKFDPFQVYINDIGVKVHKQNGSSGSTSNGDETGEPIKSIGGYLAESGSLGMGMASSGMPDVLSQVVKEDEASVAGLVTESRMAYLIQKNQKFMAGSRSTVKGEWLRANPGRRNENLGVFVNANGQLQLYHSENVSVFIDGKEVSADQIAMFDPKQLHTVIINDVRDESAGPGRKKRYVQLFLSQ
;
A
#
# COMPACT_ATOMS: atom_id res chain seq x y z
N MET A 1 9.68 67.78 -38.10
CA MET A 1 9.01 67.47 -36.82
C MET A 1 9.11 65.97 -36.56
N LYS A 2 9.80 65.62 -35.47
CA LYS A 2 9.82 64.38 -34.65
C LYS A 2 9.75 63.00 -35.35
N THR A 3 10.92 62.39 -35.42
CA THR A 3 11.19 60.95 -35.48
C THR A 3 11.08 60.34 -34.07
N ASN A 4 10.39 59.20 -33.91
CA ASN A 4 10.33 58.46 -32.64
C ASN A 4 11.23 57.21 -32.73
N GLY A 5 12.12 57.13 -31.74
CA GLY A 5 13.24 56.21 -31.67
C GLY A 5 12.89 54.81 -31.16
N ILE A 6 13.70 53.88 -31.65
CA ILE A 6 13.80 52.48 -31.29
C ILE A 6 14.50 52.38 -29.92
N PHE A 7 13.86 51.76 -28.93
CA PHE A 7 14.48 51.43 -27.64
C PHE A 7 15.53 50.33 -27.83
N ARG A 8 16.81 50.67 -27.64
CA ARG A 8 17.88 49.71 -27.33
C ARG A 8 17.89 49.44 -25.83
N GLN A 9 17.69 48.19 -25.43
CA GLN A 9 17.96 47.75 -24.06
C GLN A 9 19.45 47.42 -23.92
N HIS A 10 20.12 48.06 -22.95
CA HIS A 10 21.48 47.74 -22.54
C HIS A 10 21.49 46.60 -21.50
N PRO A 11 22.36 45.60 -21.61
CA PRO A 11 22.39 44.47 -20.68
C PRO A 11 23.61 44.52 -19.76
N GLU A 12 23.71 45.48 -18.82
CA GLU A 12 24.70 45.40 -17.75
C GLU A 12 24.18 46.09 -16.49
N GLN A 13 23.83 45.29 -15.46
CA GLN A 13 23.99 45.55 -14.01
C GLN A 13 23.06 44.65 -13.19
N PHE A 14 23.43 43.37 -13.05
CA PHE A 14 23.06 42.58 -11.88
C PHE A 14 24.35 42.16 -11.18
N SER A 15 24.90 43.05 -10.35
CA SER A 15 25.93 42.67 -9.39
C SER A 15 25.24 42.06 -8.17
N PHE A 16 25.24 40.73 -8.09
CA PHE A 16 24.93 40.03 -6.84
C PHE A 16 26.08 40.23 -5.86
N VAL A 17 26.15 41.40 -5.21
CA VAL A 17 27.01 41.59 -4.06
C VAL A 17 26.37 40.83 -2.90
N ASN A 18 26.85 39.62 -2.71
CA ASN A 18 26.47 38.73 -1.63
C ASN A 18 26.90 39.35 -0.29
N GLN A 19 26.03 40.15 0.32
CA GLN A 19 26.25 40.71 1.66
C GLN A 19 26.04 39.61 2.71
N PHE A 20 26.97 38.67 2.79
CA PHE A 20 27.05 37.76 3.92
C PHE A 20 27.54 38.54 5.15
N GLY A 21 26.60 39.06 5.92
CA GLY A 21 26.91 39.72 7.19
C GLY A 21 27.64 38.77 8.15
N PRO A 22 28.50 39.30 9.05
CA PRO A 22 29.34 38.50 9.97
C PRO A 22 28.56 37.55 10.90
N ARG A 23 27.24 37.74 11.04
CA ARG A 23 26.36 36.86 11.80
C ARG A 23 26.16 35.47 11.15
N PHE A 24 26.22 35.38 9.82
CA PHE A 24 26.08 34.09 9.12
C PHE A 24 27.31 33.19 9.29
N LEU A 25 28.51 33.80 9.34
CA LEU A 25 29.75 33.06 9.59
C LEU A 25 29.74 32.43 11.00
N LYS A 26 29.27 33.19 11.99
CA LYS A 26 29.17 32.74 13.38
C LYS A 26 28.19 31.56 13.53
N ASN A 27 27.02 31.63 12.89
CA ASN A 27 26.06 30.51 12.88
C ASN A 27 26.62 29.27 12.18
N ARG A 28 27.37 29.43 11.09
CA ARG A 28 27.98 28.29 10.37
C ARG A 28 29.07 27.60 11.18
N ILE A 29 29.93 28.37 11.86
CA ILE A 29 30.97 27.80 12.75
C ILE A 29 30.33 27.10 13.95
N GLN A 30 29.25 27.65 14.51
CA GLN A 30 28.51 27.01 15.60
C GLN A 30 27.87 25.68 15.19
N MET A 31 27.30 25.61 13.98
CA MET A 31 26.76 24.34 13.44
C MET A 31 27.87 23.31 13.16
N MET A 32 29.03 23.75 12.65
CA MET A 32 30.18 22.85 12.46
C MET A 32 30.72 22.29 13.78
N ASN A 33 30.76 23.10 14.85
CA ASN A 33 31.23 22.65 16.16
C ASN A 33 30.20 21.82 16.94
N GLN A 34 28.91 21.87 16.59
CA GLN A 34 27.91 20.96 17.17
C GLN A 34 27.95 19.57 16.53
N ALA A 35 28.39 19.44 15.28
CA ALA A 35 28.48 18.15 14.58
C ALA A 35 29.58 17.22 15.13
N SER A 36 30.59 17.75 15.85
CA SER A 36 31.69 16.96 16.42
C SER A 36 31.38 16.32 17.78
N ARG A 37 30.18 16.52 18.35
CA ARG A 37 29.76 15.95 19.64
C ARG A 37 29.08 14.57 19.54
N SER A 38 29.26 13.84 18.44
CA SER A 38 28.64 12.53 18.16
C SER A 38 29.33 11.32 18.82
N GLY A 39 29.93 11.49 20.00
CA GLY A 39 30.57 10.39 20.75
C GLY A 39 29.62 9.27 21.22
N ARG A 40 28.30 9.41 21.02
CA ARG A 40 27.29 8.38 21.33
C ARG A 40 27.11 7.33 20.23
N SER A 41 27.60 7.57 19.01
CA SER A 41 27.38 6.61 17.90
C SER A 41 28.27 5.37 17.99
N TRP A 42 29.44 5.42 18.64
CA TRP A 42 30.35 4.26 18.70
C TRP A 42 29.77 3.08 19.49
N LEU A 43 29.06 3.36 20.58
CA LEU A 43 28.38 2.33 21.39
C LEU A 43 27.32 1.57 20.58
N VAL A 44 26.61 2.24 19.67
CA VAL A 44 25.59 1.61 18.82
C VAL A 44 26.25 0.59 17.88
N TYR A 45 27.39 0.93 17.28
CA TYR A 45 28.10 0.01 16.40
C TYR A 45 28.68 -1.20 17.13
N VAL A 46 29.20 -1.02 18.34
CA VAL A 46 29.72 -2.13 19.17
C VAL A 46 28.61 -3.13 19.51
N VAL A 47 27.41 -2.64 19.86
CA VAL A 47 26.24 -3.50 20.11
C VAL A 47 25.76 -4.19 18.84
N LEU A 48 25.77 -3.49 17.70
CA LEU A 48 25.29 -4.06 16.44
C LEU A 48 26.22 -5.18 15.94
N PHE A 49 27.53 -5.03 16.11
CA PHE A 49 28.53 -6.07 15.79
C PHE A 49 28.46 -7.28 16.73
N SER A 50 28.20 -7.08 18.02
CA SER A 50 28.07 -8.21 18.95
C SER A 50 26.82 -9.05 18.68
N VAL A 51 25.69 -8.41 18.35
CA VAL A 51 24.44 -9.11 18.01
C VAL A 51 24.58 -9.88 16.69
N THR A 52 25.18 -9.28 15.65
CA THR A 52 25.40 -9.98 14.37
C THR A 52 26.38 -11.15 14.50
N GLY A 53 27.44 -11.01 15.31
CA GLY A 53 28.35 -12.11 15.61
C GLY A 53 27.65 -13.31 16.26
N LEU A 54 26.76 -13.05 17.23
CA LEU A 54 26.06 -14.10 17.98
C LEU A 54 25.00 -14.84 17.13
N VAL A 55 24.32 -14.15 16.21
CA VAL A 55 23.38 -14.78 15.26
C VAL A 55 24.14 -15.68 14.26
N THR A 56 25.33 -15.26 13.84
CA THR A 56 26.13 -16.01 12.86
C THR A 56 26.68 -17.31 13.45
N THR A 57 27.09 -17.31 14.72
CA THR A 57 27.58 -18.53 15.40
C THR A 57 26.46 -19.54 15.67
N MET A 58 25.27 -19.08 16.04
CA MET A 58 24.09 -19.94 16.23
C MET A 58 23.69 -20.65 14.93
N ALA A 59 23.67 -19.93 13.80
CA ALA A 59 23.35 -20.50 12.48
C ALA A 59 24.39 -21.54 12.00
N ALA A 60 25.65 -21.41 12.40
CA ALA A 60 26.70 -22.38 12.07
C ALA A 60 26.56 -23.69 12.86
N VAL A 61 26.16 -23.63 14.13
CA VAL A 61 25.97 -24.81 14.99
C VAL A 61 24.74 -25.63 14.55
N GLU A 62 23.69 -24.97 14.06
CA GLU A 62 22.48 -25.66 13.61
C GLU A 62 22.69 -26.46 12.31
N LYS A 63 23.61 -26.03 11.44
CA LYS A 63 23.98 -26.75 10.22
C LYS A 63 24.72 -28.07 10.44
N GLN A 64 25.30 -28.30 11.63
CA GLN A 64 26.01 -29.56 11.92
C GLN A 64 25.09 -30.68 12.44
N LYS A 65 23.81 -30.42 12.75
CA LYS A 65 22.85 -31.43 13.23
C LYS A 65 22.01 -32.06 12.11
N LYS A 66 22.60 -32.47 10.99
CA LYS A 66 21.93 -33.38 10.04
C LYS A 66 22.30 -34.83 10.33
N PRO A 67 21.35 -35.72 10.66
CA PRO A 67 21.62 -37.13 10.87
C PRO A 67 22.02 -37.80 9.55
N SER A 68 23.05 -38.65 9.64
CA SER A 68 23.64 -39.41 8.56
C SER A 68 22.65 -40.39 7.92
N LEU A 69 22.76 -40.50 6.60
CA LEU A 69 21.97 -41.33 5.70
C LEU A 69 21.92 -42.79 6.16
N ALA A 70 20.71 -43.27 6.46
CA ALA A 70 20.44 -44.69 6.65
C ALA A 70 20.48 -45.42 5.30
N VAL A 71 21.24 -46.51 5.31
CA VAL A 71 21.62 -47.37 4.20
C VAL A 71 20.42 -48.04 3.53
N VAL A 72 20.42 -47.96 2.20
CA VAL A 72 19.56 -48.65 1.25
C VAL A 72 19.58 -50.18 1.48
N LYS A 73 18.42 -50.78 1.75
CA LYS A 73 18.17 -52.21 1.48
C LYS A 73 17.27 -52.34 0.26
N LYS A 74 17.79 -52.97 -0.79
CA LYS A 74 17.06 -53.38 -2.00
C LYS A 74 16.48 -54.79 -1.85
N LYS A 75 15.37 -55.00 -2.58
CA LYS A 75 14.77 -56.22 -3.16
C LYS A 75 13.56 -56.84 -2.42
N PRO A 76 12.66 -57.57 -3.13
CA PRO A 76 12.27 -57.50 -4.55
C PRO A 76 10.75 -57.56 -4.80
N VAL A 77 10.39 -57.35 -6.07
CA VAL A 77 9.06 -57.46 -6.70
C VAL A 77 8.53 -58.90 -6.69
N VAL A 78 7.28 -59.11 -6.24
CA VAL A 78 6.38 -60.20 -6.68
C VAL A 78 4.93 -59.67 -6.76
N LYS A 79 4.22 -60.08 -7.82
CA LYS A 79 2.84 -59.73 -8.19
C LYS A 79 1.78 -60.57 -7.43
N ALA A 80 0.54 -60.05 -7.47
CA ALA A 80 -0.78 -60.74 -7.43
C ALA A 80 -1.63 -60.66 -6.13
N LYS A 81 -2.56 -59.68 -6.13
CA LYS A 81 -4.05 -59.73 -5.97
C LYS A 81 -4.72 -60.92 -5.23
N PRO A 82 -6.02 -60.78 -4.86
CA PRO A 82 -6.66 -60.04 -3.75
C PRO A 82 -7.31 -61.02 -2.73
N THR A 83 -7.90 -60.56 -1.61
CA THR A 83 -9.17 -61.11 -1.03
C THR A 83 -9.65 -60.28 0.16
N THR A 84 -10.95 -60.10 0.17
CA THR A 84 -11.90 -59.46 1.09
C THR A 84 -11.90 -60.01 2.52
N GLY A 85 -12.22 -59.17 3.51
CA GLY A 85 -12.71 -59.62 4.81
C GLY A 85 -12.74 -58.54 5.88
N PHE A 86 -13.91 -57.93 6.12
CA PHE A 86 -14.27 -57.47 7.47
C PHE A 86 -14.78 -58.69 8.27
N PRO A 87 -14.61 -58.70 9.59
CA PRO A 87 -15.76 -58.34 10.41
C PRO A 87 -15.45 -57.50 11.66
N ALA A 88 -16.53 -56.89 12.15
CA ALA A 88 -16.70 -56.18 13.41
C ALA A 88 -16.53 -57.07 14.65
N VAL A 89 -16.47 -56.44 15.84
CA VAL A 89 -17.10 -56.79 17.15
C VAL A 89 -16.43 -55.89 18.22
N VAL A 90 -17.15 -54.89 18.79
CA VAL A 90 -17.86 -54.90 20.12
C VAL A 90 -16.88 -54.90 21.30
N ASP A 91 -17.05 -54.25 22.45
CA ASP A 91 -17.93 -53.23 23.03
C ASP A 91 -17.48 -53.12 24.52
N GLN A 92 -17.72 -51.96 25.13
CA GLN A 92 -17.98 -51.69 26.56
C GLN A 92 -17.08 -52.13 27.73
N GLY A 93 -16.93 -51.21 28.68
CA GLY A 93 -16.34 -51.42 30.01
C GLY A 93 -16.31 -50.15 30.89
N ASP A 94 -17.51 -49.69 31.23
CA ASP A 94 -17.98 -48.79 32.31
C ASP A 94 -17.05 -48.22 33.41
N SER A 95 -17.12 -46.87 33.56
CA SER A 95 -17.60 -46.02 34.70
C SER A 95 -17.16 -46.26 36.17
N PRO A 96 -17.46 -45.37 37.16
CA PRO A 96 -17.85 -43.93 37.14
C PRO A 96 -17.10 -43.07 38.20
N THR A 97 -17.35 -41.74 38.27
CA THR A 97 -17.87 -41.03 39.47
C THR A 97 -18.02 -39.51 39.22
N GLU A 98 -19.28 -39.08 39.19
CA GLU A 98 -19.93 -37.84 39.65
C GLU A 98 -19.15 -36.51 39.77
N SER A 99 -19.68 -35.46 39.12
CA SER A 99 -20.44 -34.44 39.86
C SER A 99 -21.25 -33.54 38.90
N ASP A 100 -22.55 -33.47 39.19
CA ASP A 100 -23.62 -32.68 38.60
C ASP A 100 -23.33 -31.19 38.35
N LEU A 101 -23.80 -30.65 37.22
CA LEU A 101 -24.64 -29.43 37.20
C LEU A 101 -25.53 -29.38 35.92
N LYS A 102 -26.81 -29.68 36.13
CA LYS A 102 -28.06 -29.31 35.43
C LYS A 102 -28.02 -28.64 34.03
N ILE A 103 -28.63 -29.35 33.09
CA ILE A 103 -29.15 -28.96 31.77
C ILE A 103 -30.62 -28.46 31.91
N VAL A 104 -31.10 -27.64 30.95
CA VAL A 104 -32.44 -27.63 30.26
C VAL A 104 -32.60 -26.29 29.48
N PRO A 105 -33.25 -26.19 28.29
CA PRO A 105 -32.57 -26.30 27.00
C PRO A 105 -32.92 -25.16 25.99
N LYS A 106 -32.28 -25.26 24.81
CA LYS A 106 -32.51 -24.66 23.48
C LYS A 106 -33.95 -24.19 23.14
N PRO A 107 -34.10 -23.23 22.19
CA PRO A 107 -34.24 -23.65 20.80
C PRO A 107 -33.38 -22.87 19.78
N VAL A 108 -33.09 -23.58 18.70
CA VAL A 108 -32.41 -23.16 17.47
C VAL A 108 -33.43 -22.47 16.58
N GLU A 109 -33.11 -21.26 16.11
CA GLU A 109 -33.74 -20.73 14.90
C GLU A 109 -32.79 -20.88 13.71
N GLU A 110 -33.39 -21.47 12.69
CA GLU A 110 -32.86 -21.95 11.43
C GLU A 110 -32.83 -20.78 10.44
N LEU A 111 -31.64 -20.24 10.16
CA LEU A 111 -31.46 -19.24 9.11
C LEU A 111 -31.24 -19.97 7.78
N VAL A 112 -32.36 -20.13 7.08
CA VAL A 112 -32.51 -20.60 5.71
C VAL A 112 -31.56 -19.86 4.77
N GLU A 113 -30.61 -20.60 4.19
CA GLU A 113 -29.86 -20.21 3.00
C GLU A 113 -30.83 -20.01 1.83
N LYS A 114 -30.98 -18.75 1.41
CA LYS A 114 -31.70 -18.41 0.18
C LYS A 114 -30.78 -18.67 -1.01
N THR A 115 -30.83 -19.89 -1.55
CA THR A 115 -30.26 -20.22 -2.86
C THR A 115 -31.03 -19.45 -3.94
N VAL A 116 -30.37 -18.49 -4.58
CA VAL A 116 -30.90 -17.86 -5.80
C VAL A 116 -30.59 -18.78 -6.97
N VAL A 117 -31.66 -19.38 -7.51
CA VAL A 117 -31.68 -20.11 -8.77
C VAL A 117 -31.48 -19.10 -9.91
N ILE A 118 -30.38 -19.25 -10.64
CA ILE A 118 -30.19 -18.62 -11.96
C ILE A 118 -30.41 -19.73 -13.00
N PRO A 119 -31.27 -19.54 -14.00
CA PRO A 119 -31.62 -20.59 -14.95
C PRO A 119 -30.49 -20.86 -15.94
N ASP A 120 -30.31 -22.15 -16.20
CA ASP A 120 -29.63 -22.71 -17.36
C ASP A 120 -30.12 -22.06 -18.66
N SER A 121 -29.19 -21.49 -19.41
CA SER A 121 -29.30 -21.38 -20.86
C SER A 121 -27.92 -21.59 -21.45
N ALA A 122 -27.65 -22.85 -21.75
CA ALA A 122 -26.63 -23.26 -22.68
C ALA A 122 -26.89 -22.62 -24.04
N GLN A 123 -25.99 -21.74 -24.47
CA GLN A 123 -25.69 -21.57 -25.89
C GLN A 123 -24.19 -21.76 -26.08
N ALA A 124 -23.89 -22.70 -26.97
CA ALA A 124 -22.57 -23.09 -27.40
C ALA A 124 -21.78 -21.87 -27.90
N ILE A 125 -20.61 -21.65 -27.31
CA ILE A 125 -19.54 -20.88 -27.95
C ILE A 125 -18.33 -21.80 -28.00
N ASP A 126 -17.79 -21.90 -29.20
CA ASP A 126 -16.73 -22.79 -29.62
C ASP A 126 -15.56 -22.88 -28.64
N LYS A 127 -15.17 -24.13 -28.38
CA LYS A 127 -13.93 -24.47 -27.69
C LYS A 127 -12.75 -23.98 -28.54
N ILE A 128 -12.25 -22.79 -28.22
CA ILE A 128 -10.90 -22.38 -28.59
C ILE A 128 -9.93 -23.41 -27.95
N PRO A 129 -8.96 -23.97 -28.69
CA PRO A 129 -8.09 -24.99 -28.15
C PRO A 129 -7.21 -24.38 -27.06
N VAL A 130 -7.44 -24.83 -25.81
CA VAL A 130 -6.54 -24.60 -24.69
C VAL A 130 -5.26 -25.40 -24.97
N VAL A 131 -4.32 -24.75 -25.65
CA VAL A 131 -2.95 -25.23 -25.83
C VAL A 131 -2.24 -25.08 -24.49
N ASN A 132 -1.80 -26.22 -23.92
CA ASN A 132 -0.88 -26.40 -22.79
C ASN A 132 -0.35 -25.10 -22.13
N THR A 133 -1.04 -24.64 -21.10
CA THR A 133 -0.66 -23.52 -20.22
C THR A 133 0.25 -24.00 -19.09
N GLU A 134 1.51 -24.31 -19.40
CA GLU A 134 2.55 -24.28 -18.37
C GLU A 134 3.00 -22.82 -18.17
N LYS A 135 2.53 -22.21 -17.07
CA LYS A 135 3.04 -20.96 -16.46
C LYS A 135 3.28 -19.75 -17.39
N GLN A 136 2.37 -19.44 -18.30
CA GLN A 136 2.41 -18.11 -18.94
C GLN A 136 1.81 -17.06 -18.00
N SER A 137 2.60 -16.03 -17.68
CA SER A 137 2.11 -14.84 -16.97
C SER A 137 0.93 -14.24 -17.74
N ARG A 138 -0.17 -13.90 -17.05
CA ARG A 138 -1.37 -13.27 -17.64
C ARG A 138 -1.09 -11.93 -18.33
N TYR A 139 0.11 -11.40 -18.14
CA TYR A 139 0.57 -10.09 -18.58
C TYR A 139 1.53 -10.15 -19.76
N VAL A 140 1.76 -11.36 -20.32
CA VAL A 140 2.61 -11.59 -21.47
C VAL A 140 1.85 -12.43 -22.49
N VAL A 141 1.85 -11.99 -23.75
CA VAL A 141 1.23 -12.72 -24.85
C VAL A 141 2.21 -12.76 -26.02
N ARG A 142 2.39 -13.94 -26.61
CA ARG A 142 3.17 -14.11 -27.83
C ARG A 142 2.23 -14.17 -29.03
N GLU A 143 2.46 -13.29 -30.00
CA GLU A 143 1.79 -13.33 -31.31
C GLU A 143 2.85 -13.32 -32.42
N GLY A 144 2.97 -14.44 -33.13
CA GLY A 144 3.99 -14.62 -34.15
C GLY A 144 5.41 -14.45 -33.58
N LYS A 145 6.14 -13.46 -34.12
CA LYS A 145 7.54 -13.16 -33.73
C LYS A 145 7.65 -12.03 -32.69
N LEU A 146 6.52 -11.63 -32.11
CA LEU A 146 6.43 -10.55 -31.14
C LEU A 146 5.99 -11.10 -29.79
N LEU A 147 6.71 -10.72 -28.74
CA LEU A 147 6.33 -10.95 -27.35
C LEU A 147 5.80 -9.63 -26.78
N TYR A 148 4.49 -9.55 -26.59
CA TYR A 148 3.83 -8.41 -25.98
C TYR A 148 3.80 -8.57 -24.47
N TRP A 149 3.92 -7.46 -23.76
CA TRP A 149 3.87 -7.42 -22.31
C TRP A 149 3.18 -6.15 -21.82
N VAL A 150 2.64 -6.23 -20.61
CA VAL A 150 2.01 -5.09 -19.95
C VAL A 150 2.31 -5.11 -18.45
N ILE A 151 2.36 -3.93 -17.85
CA ILE A 151 2.40 -3.70 -16.41
C ILE A 151 1.20 -2.84 -16.07
N THR A 152 0.36 -3.33 -15.15
CA THR A 152 -0.85 -2.65 -14.69
C THR A 152 -0.63 -2.12 -13.27
N PRO A 153 -1.40 -1.12 -12.82
CA PRO A 153 -1.30 -0.61 -11.44
C PRO A 153 -1.63 -1.66 -10.38
N LYS A 154 -2.34 -2.74 -10.72
CA LYS A 154 -2.78 -3.78 -9.78
C LYS A 154 -1.73 -4.86 -9.51
N MET A 155 -0.64 -4.89 -10.28
CA MET A 155 0.35 -5.95 -10.14
C MET A 155 0.98 -5.99 -8.75
N SER A 156 1.08 -7.20 -8.20
CA SER A 156 1.87 -7.47 -7.00
C SER A 156 3.35 -7.67 -7.35
N PHE A 157 4.23 -7.68 -6.33
CA PHE A 157 5.63 -8.08 -6.52
C PHE A 157 5.78 -9.47 -7.14
N LYS A 158 4.87 -10.40 -6.81
CA LYS A 158 4.86 -11.74 -7.39
C LYS A 158 4.60 -11.67 -8.89
N ASP A 159 3.60 -10.90 -9.31
CA ASP A 159 3.26 -10.72 -10.72
C ASP A 159 4.41 -10.08 -11.51
N LEU A 160 5.08 -9.07 -10.94
CA LEU A 160 6.25 -8.43 -11.53
C LEU A 160 7.43 -9.41 -11.69
N SER A 161 7.65 -10.27 -10.70
CA SER A 161 8.68 -11.31 -10.77
C SER A 161 8.35 -12.35 -11.84
N GLU A 162 7.09 -12.80 -11.92
CA GLU A 162 6.64 -13.75 -12.94
C GLU A 162 6.71 -13.16 -14.34
N LEU A 163 6.35 -11.87 -14.51
CA LEU A 163 6.52 -11.13 -15.74
C LEU A 163 7.98 -11.13 -16.20
N LYS A 164 8.90 -10.71 -15.32
CA LYS A 164 10.34 -10.69 -15.61
C LYS A 164 10.84 -12.07 -16.01
N GLN A 165 10.53 -13.10 -15.21
CA GLN A 165 10.93 -14.47 -15.49
C GLN A 165 10.39 -14.94 -16.86
N THR A 166 9.12 -14.66 -17.16
CA THR A 166 8.50 -15.03 -18.44
C THR A 166 9.21 -14.37 -19.61
N ILE A 167 9.55 -13.08 -19.51
CA ILE A 167 10.27 -12.35 -20.57
C ILE A 167 11.69 -12.88 -20.76
N ASP A 168 12.42 -13.14 -19.67
CA ASP A 168 13.78 -13.65 -19.70
C ASP A 168 13.83 -15.10 -20.27
N GLU A 169 12.83 -15.93 -19.99
CA GLU A 169 12.72 -17.30 -20.51
C GLU A 169 12.31 -17.33 -21.99
N GLN A 170 11.42 -16.43 -22.40
CA GLN A 170 10.83 -16.46 -23.73
C GLN A 170 11.55 -15.56 -24.74
N SER A 171 12.43 -14.66 -24.31
CA SER A 171 13.08 -13.69 -25.20
C SER A 171 14.60 -13.64 -25.00
N ARG A 172 15.29 -12.88 -25.85
CA ARG A 172 16.73 -12.59 -25.68
C ARG A 172 16.97 -11.23 -25.01
N PHE A 173 15.92 -10.64 -24.44
CA PHE A 173 15.97 -9.37 -23.74
C PHE A 173 16.04 -9.64 -22.24
N THR A 174 16.78 -8.79 -21.55
CA THR A 174 16.77 -8.70 -20.10
C THR A 174 15.75 -7.64 -19.69
N PHE A 175 14.87 -8.00 -18.76
CA PHE A 175 13.85 -7.10 -18.22
C PHE A 175 14.17 -6.70 -16.78
N ASP A 176 14.39 -5.41 -16.52
CA ASP A 176 14.75 -4.91 -15.19
C ASP A 176 13.81 -3.80 -14.72
N PHE A 177 13.48 -3.85 -13.43
CA PHE A 177 12.80 -2.77 -12.73
C PHE A 177 13.86 -1.86 -12.11
N THR A 178 13.90 -0.59 -12.51
CA THR A 178 14.82 0.40 -11.92
C THR A 178 14.35 0.84 -10.54
N HIS A 179 13.03 0.97 -10.38
CA HIS A 179 12.37 1.26 -9.12
C HIS A 179 10.93 0.76 -9.20
N VAL A 180 10.36 0.38 -8.06
CA VAL A 180 8.95 0.07 -7.89
C VAL A 180 8.51 0.67 -6.56
N LYS A 181 7.46 1.47 -6.59
CA LYS A 181 6.85 2.08 -5.43
C LYS A 181 5.36 1.74 -5.43
N PHE A 182 4.92 1.28 -4.29
CA PHE A 182 3.51 1.02 -4.03
C PHE A 182 2.92 2.21 -3.29
N ASP A 183 1.60 2.33 -3.34
CA ASP A 183 0.89 3.20 -2.42
C ASP A 183 1.12 2.74 -0.96
N PRO A 184 0.88 3.61 0.02
CA PRO A 184 1.14 3.28 1.43
C PRO A 184 0.38 2.06 1.97
N PHE A 185 -0.74 1.68 1.34
CA PHE A 185 -1.53 0.51 1.71
C PHE A 185 -1.21 -0.73 0.84
N GLN A 186 -0.28 -0.62 -0.12
CA GLN A 186 0.13 -1.69 -1.03
C GLN A 186 -1.04 -2.29 -1.84
N VAL A 187 -2.03 -1.47 -2.16
CA VAL A 187 -3.18 -1.77 -3.00
C VAL A 187 -2.83 -1.63 -4.49
N TYR A 188 -1.95 -0.71 -4.85
CA TYR A 188 -1.53 -0.46 -6.22
C TYR A 188 -0.11 0.12 -6.34
N ILE A 189 0.44 0.05 -7.55
CA ILE A 189 1.72 0.67 -7.92
C ILE A 189 1.47 2.15 -8.24
N ASN A 190 2.19 3.06 -7.56
CA ASN A 190 2.11 4.50 -7.79
C ASN A 190 3.28 5.05 -8.61
N ASP A 191 4.41 4.34 -8.64
CA ASP A 191 5.55 4.71 -9.47
C ASP A 191 6.38 3.47 -9.82
N ILE A 192 6.70 3.33 -11.10
CA ILE A 192 7.53 2.24 -11.61
C ILE A 192 8.43 2.72 -12.74
N GLY A 193 9.67 2.25 -12.71
CA GLY A 193 10.62 2.41 -13.81
C GLY A 193 11.06 1.04 -14.32
N VAL A 194 11.12 0.93 -15.64
CA VAL A 194 11.45 -0.30 -16.35
C VAL A 194 12.54 -0.01 -17.36
N LYS A 195 13.51 -0.91 -17.42
CA LYS A 195 14.56 -0.93 -18.43
C LYS A 195 14.57 -2.29 -19.11
N VAL A 196 14.49 -2.28 -20.43
CA VAL A 196 14.60 -3.49 -21.25
C VAL A 196 15.79 -3.35 -22.16
N HIS A 197 16.66 -4.35 -22.19
CA HIS A 197 17.85 -4.29 -23.02
C HIS A 197 18.24 -5.66 -23.55
N LYS A 198 18.82 -5.68 -24.75
CA LYS A 198 19.47 -6.85 -25.31
C LYS A 198 20.97 -6.74 -25.07
N GLN A 199 21.64 -7.84 -24.72
CA GLN A 199 23.06 -7.87 -24.35
C GLN A 199 23.97 -7.12 -25.35
N ASN A 200 23.68 -7.25 -26.65
CA ASN A 200 24.37 -6.54 -27.74
C ASN A 200 23.35 -5.94 -28.72
N GLY A 201 22.53 -4.98 -28.30
CA GLY A 201 21.55 -4.37 -29.20
C GLY A 201 20.70 -3.28 -28.59
N SER A 202 19.45 -3.20 -29.06
CA SER A 202 18.47 -2.22 -28.65
C SER A 202 18.24 -2.25 -27.13
N SER A 203 18.12 -1.05 -26.56
CA SER A 203 17.68 -0.84 -25.19
C SER A 203 16.62 0.25 -25.16
N GLY A 204 15.72 0.13 -24.20
CA GLY A 204 14.65 1.09 -23.95
C GLY A 204 14.41 1.20 -22.45
N SER A 205 13.94 2.37 -22.03
CA SER A 205 13.49 2.58 -20.66
C SER A 205 12.21 3.40 -20.69
N THR A 206 11.30 3.09 -19.79
CA THR A 206 10.09 3.87 -19.56
C THR A 206 9.82 3.93 -18.07
N SER A 207 9.19 5.00 -17.64
CA SER A 207 8.74 5.17 -16.26
C SER A 207 7.36 5.78 -16.26
N ASN A 208 6.55 5.39 -15.28
CA ASN A 208 5.24 5.98 -15.07
C ASN A 208 4.98 6.10 -13.58
N GLY A 209 4.37 7.21 -13.18
CA GLY A 209 4.16 7.60 -11.80
C GLY A 209 4.71 8.98 -11.51
N ASP A 210 4.23 9.55 -10.40
CA ASP A 210 4.67 10.83 -9.88
C ASP A 210 4.53 10.88 -8.35
N GLU A 211 4.84 12.03 -7.76
CA GLU A 211 4.71 12.24 -6.31
C GLU A 211 3.25 12.46 -5.86
N THR A 212 2.26 12.48 -6.76
CA THR A 212 0.86 12.74 -6.39
C THR A 212 0.27 11.59 -5.57
N GLY A 213 0.82 10.38 -5.74
CA GLY A 213 0.36 9.15 -5.10
C GLY A 213 -0.78 8.47 -5.84
N GLU A 214 -1.14 8.92 -7.05
CA GLU A 214 -2.14 8.27 -7.90
C GLU A 214 -1.62 6.95 -8.48
N PRO A 215 -2.51 6.01 -8.86
CA PRO A 215 -2.10 4.80 -9.56
C PRO A 215 -1.43 5.12 -10.89
N ILE A 216 -0.38 4.36 -11.24
CA ILE A 216 0.22 4.47 -12.58
C ILE A 216 -0.82 4.17 -13.65
N LYS A 217 -0.66 4.79 -14.81
CA LYS A 217 -1.30 4.26 -16.01
C LYS A 217 -0.54 3.04 -16.48
N SER A 218 -1.25 2.06 -17.04
CA SER A 218 -0.61 0.83 -17.49
C SER A 218 0.43 1.14 -18.56
N ILE A 219 1.60 0.53 -18.44
CA ILE A 219 2.68 0.62 -19.42
C ILE A 219 2.82 -0.72 -20.12
N GLY A 220 3.22 -0.71 -21.38
CA GLY A 220 3.37 -1.94 -22.14
C GLY A 220 4.34 -1.79 -23.28
N GLY A 221 4.52 -2.89 -23.98
CA GLY A 221 5.45 -2.94 -25.09
C GLY A 221 5.41 -4.24 -25.85
N TYR A 222 6.30 -4.33 -26.83
CA TYR A 222 6.58 -5.54 -27.57
C TYR A 222 8.08 -5.76 -27.70
N LEU A 223 8.46 -7.01 -27.77
CA LEU A 223 9.84 -7.47 -27.99
C LEU A 223 9.85 -8.37 -29.21
N ALA A 224 10.54 -7.95 -30.27
CA ALA A 224 10.64 -8.72 -31.49
C ALA A 224 11.87 -9.63 -31.48
N GLU A 225 11.74 -10.84 -32.03
CA GLU A 225 12.89 -11.75 -32.21
C GLU A 225 14.01 -11.14 -33.06
N SER A 226 13.67 -10.24 -33.98
CA SER A 226 14.63 -9.46 -34.79
C SER A 226 15.53 -8.55 -33.95
N GLY A 227 15.13 -8.23 -32.71
CA GLY A 227 15.84 -7.31 -31.82
C GLY A 227 15.26 -5.91 -31.77
N SER A 228 14.17 -5.61 -32.49
CA SER A 228 13.41 -4.38 -32.24
C SER A 228 12.59 -4.51 -30.95
N LEU A 229 12.38 -3.38 -30.29
CA LEU A 229 11.53 -3.27 -29.11
C LEU A 229 10.70 -1.99 -29.21
N GLY A 230 9.50 -2.02 -28.67
CA GLY A 230 8.65 -0.86 -28.46
C GLY A 230 8.17 -0.84 -27.02
N MET A 231 8.17 0.34 -26.40
CA MET A 231 7.72 0.51 -25.02
C MET A 231 7.02 1.86 -24.86
N GLY A 232 6.04 1.93 -23.98
CA GLY A 232 5.37 3.17 -23.64
C GLY A 232 4.09 2.92 -22.86
N MET A 233 3.15 3.84 -22.98
CA MET A 233 1.80 3.67 -22.45
C MET A 233 1.13 2.48 -23.13
N ALA A 234 0.46 1.63 -22.34
CA ALA A 234 -0.38 0.57 -22.89
C ALA A 234 -1.48 1.23 -23.74
N SER A 235 -1.32 1.16 -25.07
CA SER A 235 -2.12 1.89 -26.04
C SER A 235 -2.33 1.03 -27.29
N SER A 236 -2.95 1.61 -28.32
CA SER A 236 -3.32 0.92 -29.57
C SER A 236 -2.18 0.09 -30.17
N GLY A 237 -2.47 -1.15 -30.58
CA GLY A 237 -1.50 -2.08 -31.18
C GLY A 237 -1.06 -3.23 -30.27
N MET A 238 -1.64 -3.33 -29.07
CA MET A 238 -1.50 -4.47 -28.16
C MET A 238 -2.58 -5.54 -28.43
N PRO A 239 -2.29 -6.83 -28.22
CA PRO A 239 -3.28 -7.90 -28.29
C PRO A 239 -4.55 -7.62 -27.45
N ASP A 240 -5.71 -8.07 -27.94
CA ASP A 240 -7.00 -7.85 -27.27
C ASP A 240 -7.01 -8.41 -25.84
N VAL A 241 -6.36 -9.56 -25.63
CA VAL A 241 -6.26 -10.21 -24.32
C VAL A 241 -5.58 -9.29 -23.30
N LEU A 242 -4.44 -8.69 -23.65
CA LEU A 242 -3.73 -7.78 -22.76
C LEU A 242 -4.48 -6.44 -22.61
N SER A 243 -5.13 -5.97 -23.67
CA SER A 243 -5.96 -4.77 -23.63
C SER A 243 -7.14 -4.93 -22.66
N GLN A 244 -7.72 -6.12 -22.57
CA GLN A 244 -8.77 -6.43 -21.60
C GLN A 244 -8.21 -6.45 -20.17
N VAL A 245 -7.06 -7.10 -19.94
CA VAL A 245 -6.40 -7.12 -18.63
C VAL A 245 -6.11 -5.70 -18.11
N VAL A 246 -5.64 -4.80 -18.97
CA VAL A 246 -5.42 -3.39 -18.62
C VAL A 246 -6.71 -2.72 -18.14
N LYS A 247 -7.80 -2.84 -18.92
CA LYS A 247 -9.08 -2.22 -18.58
C LYS A 247 -9.64 -2.74 -17.26
N GLU A 248 -9.58 -4.05 -17.05
CA GLU A 248 -10.08 -4.69 -15.83
C GLU A 248 -9.26 -4.31 -14.60
N ASP A 249 -7.92 -4.38 -14.68
CA ASP A 249 -7.04 -4.04 -13.57
C ASP A 249 -7.12 -2.54 -13.23
N GLU A 250 -7.16 -1.64 -14.23
CA GLU A 250 -7.31 -0.20 -13.99
C GLU A 250 -8.68 0.15 -13.38
N ALA A 251 -9.78 -0.44 -13.87
CA ALA A 251 -11.10 -0.24 -13.29
C ALA A 251 -11.19 -0.78 -11.86
N SER A 252 -10.59 -1.94 -11.61
CA SER A 252 -10.52 -2.55 -10.28
C SER A 252 -9.77 -1.65 -9.29
N VAL A 253 -8.62 -1.10 -9.68
CA VAL A 253 -7.85 -0.18 -8.82
C VAL A 253 -8.60 1.14 -8.63
N ALA A 254 -9.24 1.68 -9.65
CA ALA A 254 -10.06 2.89 -9.52
C ALA A 254 -11.20 2.71 -8.51
N GLY A 255 -11.84 1.54 -8.50
CA GLY A 255 -12.84 1.17 -7.48
C GLY A 255 -12.24 1.17 -6.07
N LEU A 256 -11.11 0.48 -5.88
CA LEU A 256 -10.43 0.39 -4.58
C LEU A 256 -9.95 1.75 -4.06
N VAL A 257 -9.43 2.61 -4.95
CA VAL A 257 -9.05 3.98 -4.62
C VAL A 257 -10.25 4.79 -4.19
N THR A 258 -11.41 4.61 -4.83
CA THR A 258 -12.66 5.29 -4.48
C THR A 258 -13.16 4.83 -3.11
N GLU A 259 -13.18 3.52 -2.85
CA GLU A 259 -13.57 2.94 -1.56
C GLU A 259 -12.64 3.37 -0.42
N SER A 260 -11.34 3.40 -0.69
CA SER A 260 -10.30 3.73 0.30
C SER A 260 -9.98 5.22 0.36
N ARG A 261 -10.66 6.06 -0.42
CA ARG A 261 -10.37 7.50 -0.58
C ARG A 261 -10.22 8.21 0.76
N MET A 262 -11.10 7.89 1.69
CA MET A 262 -11.10 8.50 3.01
C MET A 262 -9.91 8.04 3.87
N ALA A 263 -9.52 6.77 3.77
CA ALA A 263 -8.33 6.27 4.45
C ALA A 263 -7.07 6.96 3.92
N TYR A 264 -6.95 7.15 2.60
CA TYR A 264 -5.87 7.93 1.99
C TYR A 264 -5.88 9.39 2.45
N LEU A 265 -7.05 10.03 2.47
CA LEU A 265 -7.20 11.42 2.87
C LEU A 265 -6.77 11.60 4.33
N ILE A 266 -7.21 10.71 5.23
CA ILE A 266 -6.78 10.69 6.62
C ILE A 266 -5.27 10.50 6.69
N GLN A 267 -4.71 9.47 6.06
CA GLN A 267 -3.26 9.20 6.15
C GLN A 267 -2.40 10.36 5.62
N LYS A 268 -2.79 10.98 4.51
CA LYS A 268 -2.06 12.08 3.86
C LYS A 268 -2.10 13.36 4.68
N ASN A 269 -3.27 13.68 5.25
CA ASN A 269 -3.53 14.98 5.86
C ASN A 269 -3.48 14.95 7.38
N GLN A 270 -3.40 13.76 7.99
CA GLN A 270 -3.31 13.64 9.42
C GLN A 270 -1.99 14.25 9.91
N LYS A 271 -2.11 15.28 10.73
CA LYS A 271 -0.97 15.83 11.46
C LYS A 271 -0.63 14.92 12.64
N PHE A 272 0.58 14.38 12.65
CA PHE A 272 1.12 13.65 13.78
C PHE A 272 1.65 14.64 14.81
N MET A 273 1.08 14.60 16.02
CA MET A 273 1.45 15.48 17.12
C MET A 273 1.76 14.65 18.37
N ALA A 274 2.72 15.11 19.16
CA ALA A 274 3.07 14.47 20.42
C ALA A 274 1.97 14.69 21.45
N GLY A 275 1.36 13.62 21.97
CA GLY A 275 0.27 13.74 22.94
C GLY A 275 -0.69 12.56 22.94
N SER A 276 -1.79 12.71 23.67
CA SER A 276 -2.88 11.73 23.63
C SER A 276 -3.71 11.92 22.37
N ARG A 277 -4.00 10.80 21.70
CA ARG A 277 -4.81 10.77 20.48
C ARG A 277 -6.12 10.03 20.73
N SER A 278 -7.22 10.59 20.25
CA SER A 278 -8.50 9.90 20.15
C SER A 278 -9.09 10.06 18.75
N THR A 279 -9.83 9.06 18.30
CA THR A 279 -10.47 9.03 16.99
C THR A 279 -11.93 8.68 17.19
N VAL A 280 -12.83 9.45 16.58
CA VAL A 280 -14.28 9.24 16.63
C VAL A 280 -14.85 9.27 15.23
N LYS A 281 -15.76 8.35 14.94
CA LYS A 281 -16.52 8.36 13.67
C LYS A 281 -17.52 9.52 13.69
N GLY A 282 -17.64 10.25 12.59
CA GLY A 282 -18.60 11.35 12.44
C GLY A 282 -20.05 10.88 12.65
N GLU A 283 -20.36 9.65 12.27
CA GLU A 283 -21.64 8.99 12.56
C GLU A 283 -21.98 8.97 14.06
N TRP A 284 -21.00 8.68 14.92
CA TRP A 284 -21.22 8.67 16.37
C TRP A 284 -21.61 10.06 16.89
N LEU A 285 -20.97 11.11 16.38
CA LEU A 285 -21.30 12.50 16.75
C LEU A 285 -22.71 12.87 16.28
N ARG A 286 -23.10 12.46 15.07
CA ARG A 286 -24.44 12.67 14.52
C ARG A 286 -25.52 11.92 15.30
N ALA A 287 -25.23 10.70 15.74
CA ALA A 287 -26.16 9.86 16.51
C ALA A 287 -26.34 10.33 17.96
N ASN A 288 -25.49 11.24 18.45
CA ASN A 288 -25.49 11.72 19.83
C ASN A 288 -25.55 13.26 19.89
N PRO A 289 -26.55 13.93 19.27
CA PRO A 289 -26.63 15.38 19.28
C PRO A 289 -26.83 15.92 20.70
N GLY A 290 -26.20 17.05 21.00
CA GLY A 290 -26.25 17.70 22.31
C GLY A 290 -25.45 17.00 23.41
N ARG A 291 -24.94 15.77 23.20
CA ARG A 291 -24.04 15.12 24.14
C ARG A 291 -22.71 15.83 24.16
N ARG A 292 -22.50 16.57 25.23
CA ARG A 292 -21.29 17.32 25.50
C ARG A 292 -20.19 16.37 25.99
N ASN A 293 -19.25 16.03 25.12
CA ASN A 293 -18.05 15.31 25.52
C ASN A 293 -16.85 16.25 25.40
N GLU A 294 -16.49 16.87 26.52
CA GLU A 294 -15.35 17.78 26.61
C GLU A 294 -14.05 17.13 26.18
N ASN A 295 -13.91 15.79 26.25
CA ASN A 295 -12.70 15.10 25.79
C ASN A 295 -12.57 15.09 24.25
N LEU A 296 -13.68 15.27 23.53
CA LEU A 296 -13.67 15.27 22.07
C LEU A 296 -13.41 16.65 21.48
N GLY A 297 -13.60 17.73 22.23
CA GLY A 297 -13.40 19.08 21.73
C GLY A 297 -14.35 19.54 20.63
N VAL A 298 -15.18 18.65 20.08
CA VAL A 298 -16.17 18.90 19.03
C VAL A 298 -17.42 18.07 19.28
N PHE A 299 -18.59 18.64 18.96
CA PHE A 299 -19.88 17.98 19.08
C PHE A 299 -20.88 18.53 18.07
N VAL A 300 -21.98 17.80 17.85
CA VAL A 300 -23.14 18.29 17.10
C VAL A 300 -24.15 18.82 18.11
N ASN A 301 -24.58 20.08 17.98
CA ASN A 301 -25.57 20.67 18.88
C ASN A 301 -27.00 20.15 18.59
N ALA A 302 -27.98 20.55 19.40
CA ALA A 302 -29.38 20.13 19.22
C ALA A 302 -30.00 20.61 17.89
N ASN A 303 -29.44 21.68 17.30
CA ASN A 303 -29.86 22.21 16.01
C ASN A 303 -29.19 21.50 14.83
N GLY A 304 -28.40 20.44 15.07
CA GLY A 304 -27.70 19.71 14.03
C GLY A 304 -26.51 20.44 13.43
N GLN A 305 -25.89 21.38 14.16
CA GLN A 305 -24.70 22.12 13.72
C GLN A 305 -23.45 21.66 14.47
N LEU A 306 -22.30 21.67 13.80
CA LEU A 306 -21.02 21.37 14.44
C LEU A 306 -20.57 22.54 15.33
N GLN A 307 -20.10 22.24 16.54
CA GLN A 307 -19.58 23.21 17.50
C GLN A 307 -18.34 22.66 18.22
N LEU A 308 -17.46 23.56 18.67
CA LEU A 308 -16.29 23.23 19.47
C LEU A 308 -16.51 23.47 20.95
N TYR A 309 -15.77 22.73 21.78
CA TYR A 309 -15.52 23.11 23.18
C TYR A 309 -14.33 24.05 23.25
N HIS A 310 -14.47 25.17 23.97
CA HIS A 310 -13.38 26.11 24.23
C HIS A 310 -12.61 26.51 22.95
N SER A 311 -13.32 27.11 21.99
CA SER A 311 -12.77 27.50 20.69
C SER A 311 -11.49 28.33 20.79
N GLU A 312 -11.29 29.04 21.88
CA GLU A 312 -10.09 29.82 22.20
C GLU A 312 -8.80 28.98 22.31
N ASN A 313 -8.90 27.69 22.63
CA ASN A 313 -7.75 26.79 22.87
C ASN A 313 -7.68 25.61 21.88
N VAL A 314 -8.44 25.70 20.77
CA VAL A 314 -8.55 24.63 19.78
C VAL A 314 -8.04 25.12 18.43
N SER A 315 -7.07 24.40 17.85
CA SER A 315 -6.71 24.54 16.45
C SER A 315 -7.47 23.50 15.62
N VAL A 316 -8.17 23.94 14.58
CA VAL A 316 -8.98 23.03 13.74
C VAL A 316 -8.40 22.89 12.36
N PHE A 317 -8.38 21.64 11.90
CA PHE A 317 -7.97 21.27 10.56
C PHE A 317 -9.13 20.57 9.88
N ILE A 318 -9.44 20.97 8.65
CA ILE A 318 -10.41 20.29 7.79
C ILE A 318 -9.64 19.78 6.59
N ASP A 319 -9.65 18.46 6.42
CA ASP A 319 -8.90 17.75 5.37
C ASP A 319 -7.42 18.22 5.30
N GLY A 320 -6.81 18.44 6.47
CA GLY A 320 -5.42 18.86 6.64
C GLY A 320 -5.16 20.37 6.60
N LYS A 321 -6.12 21.18 6.17
CA LYS A 321 -6.00 22.65 6.11
C LYS A 321 -6.48 23.27 7.40
N GLU A 322 -5.69 24.19 7.96
CA GLU A 322 -6.09 24.94 9.15
C GLU A 322 -7.25 25.88 8.80
N VAL A 323 -8.28 25.89 9.63
CA VAL A 323 -9.47 26.73 9.48
C VAL A 323 -9.74 27.50 10.77
N SER A 324 -10.42 28.64 10.65
CA SER A 324 -10.88 29.37 11.84
C SER A 324 -11.95 28.56 12.56
N ALA A 325 -11.96 28.61 13.90
CA ALA A 325 -12.98 27.98 14.73
C ALA A 325 -14.40 28.41 14.33
N ASP A 326 -14.58 29.66 13.90
CA ASP A 326 -15.89 30.20 13.52
C ASP A 326 -16.45 29.58 12.23
N GLN A 327 -15.58 29.07 11.36
CA GLN A 327 -16.00 28.45 10.09
C GLN A 327 -16.64 27.08 10.32
N ILE A 328 -16.45 26.47 11.48
CA ILE A 328 -16.89 25.11 11.78
C ILE A 328 -18.42 24.98 11.75
N ALA A 329 -19.13 26.00 12.19
CA ALA A 329 -20.58 26.03 12.17
C ALA A 329 -21.17 26.05 10.74
N MET A 330 -20.36 26.37 9.73
CA MET A 330 -20.78 26.40 8.32
C MET A 330 -20.78 25.02 7.67
N PHE A 331 -20.16 24.01 8.28
CA PHE A 331 -20.06 22.67 7.71
C PHE A 331 -21.27 21.82 8.10
N ASP A 332 -21.80 21.08 7.12
CA ASP A 332 -22.86 20.11 7.36
C ASP A 332 -22.29 18.89 8.11
N PRO A 333 -22.76 18.57 9.33
CA PRO A 333 -22.30 17.39 10.04
C PRO A 333 -22.56 16.07 9.30
N LYS A 334 -23.46 16.03 8.31
CA LYS A 334 -23.67 14.86 7.43
C LYS A 334 -22.45 14.53 6.58
N GLN A 335 -21.63 15.53 6.26
CA GLN A 335 -20.37 15.32 5.56
C GLN A 335 -19.26 14.80 6.48
N LEU A 336 -19.44 14.82 7.80
CA LEU A 336 -18.38 14.40 8.72
C LEU A 336 -18.16 12.88 8.66
N HIS A 337 -16.97 12.46 8.25
CA HIS A 337 -16.59 11.05 8.24
C HIS A 337 -15.82 10.65 9.50
N THR A 338 -14.71 11.35 9.79
CA THR A 338 -13.85 11.05 10.94
C THR A 338 -13.44 12.33 11.64
N VAL A 339 -13.35 12.26 12.96
CA VAL A 339 -12.72 13.26 13.81
C VAL A 339 -11.51 12.65 14.49
N ILE A 340 -10.35 13.29 14.38
CA ILE A 340 -9.14 12.93 15.13
C ILE A 340 -8.79 14.08 16.05
N ILE A 341 -8.67 13.78 17.34
CA ILE A 341 -8.32 14.75 18.37
C ILE A 341 -6.93 14.41 18.88
N ASN A 342 -6.08 15.43 18.96
CA ASN A 342 -4.77 15.34 19.59
C ASN A 342 -4.67 16.42 20.65
N ASP A 343 -4.36 16.00 21.88
CA ASP A 343 -4.11 16.92 22.98
C ASP A 343 -2.61 16.95 23.25
N VAL A 344 -1.99 18.10 22.99
CA VAL A 344 -0.56 18.36 23.17
C VAL A 344 -0.39 19.17 24.45
N ARG A 345 0.62 18.85 25.27
CA ARG A 345 0.95 19.71 26.43
C ARG A 345 1.38 21.08 25.93
N ASP A 346 0.78 22.12 26.49
CA ASP A 346 1.09 23.50 26.16
C ASP A 346 1.65 24.21 27.40
N GLU A 347 2.96 24.09 27.58
CA GLU A 347 3.67 24.73 28.68
C GLU A 347 3.63 26.25 28.59
N SER A 348 3.43 26.82 27.38
CA SER A 348 3.34 28.27 27.18
C SER A 348 2.03 28.86 27.72
N ALA A 349 0.97 28.06 27.76
CA ALA A 349 -0.32 28.44 28.33
C ALA A 349 -0.40 28.23 29.86
N GLY A 350 0.64 27.64 30.47
CA GLY A 350 0.76 27.40 31.91
C GLY A 350 0.85 25.91 32.29
N PRO A 351 1.29 25.59 33.53
CA PRO A 351 1.49 24.21 33.97
C PRO A 351 0.21 23.38 33.86
N GLY A 352 0.31 22.22 33.19
CA GLY A 352 -0.82 21.29 33.04
C GLY A 352 -1.85 21.67 31.97
N ARG A 353 -1.69 22.81 31.28
CA ARG A 353 -2.57 23.15 30.15
C ARG A 353 -2.25 22.31 28.92
N LYS A 354 -3.28 22.03 28.15
CA LYS A 354 -3.19 21.28 26.90
C LYS A 354 -3.76 22.13 25.78
N LYS A 355 -3.04 22.18 24.66
CA LYS A 355 -3.56 22.70 23.40
C LYS A 355 -4.17 21.55 22.62
N ARG A 356 -5.41 21.76 22.18
CA ARG A 356 -6.17 20.73 21.47
C ARG A 356 -6.15 20.99 19.97
N TYR A 357 -5.94 19.93 19.22
CA TYR A 357 -5.99 19.94 17.76
C TYR A 357 -7.08 18.99 17.30
N VAL A 358 -8.12 19.55 16.68
CA VAL A 358 -9.24 18.80 16.12
C VAL A 358 -9.06 18.72 14.61
N GLN A 359 -8.96 17.51 14.08
CA GLN A 359 -8.85 17.25 12.65
C GLN A 359 -10.15 16.61 12.19
N LEU A 360 -10.88 17.32 11.34
CA LEU A 360 -12.14 16.87 10.74
C LEU A 360 -11.85 16.39 9.32
N PHE A 361 -12.40 15.23 8.99
CA PHE A 361 -12.29 14.63 7.67
C PHE A 361 -13.69 14.47 7.10
N LEU A 362 -13.93 15.08 5.93
CA LEU A 362 -15.26 15.17 5.34
C LEU A 362 -15.42 14.21 4.15
N SER A 363 -16.49 13.40 4.14
CA SER A 363 -16.93 12.68 2.95
C SER A 363 -17.50 13.69 1.95
N GLN A 364 -16.86 13.77 0.79
CA GLN A 364 -17.31 14.59 -0.34
C GLN A 364 -18.54 14.02 -1.02
#